data_AF-A0A422QYJ4-F1
#
_entry.id   AF-A0A422QYJ4-F1
#
_cell.length_a   1.000
_cell.length_b   1.000
_cell.length_c   1.000
_cell.angle_alpha   90.00
_cell.angle_beta   90.00
_cell.angle_gamma   90.00
#
_symmetry.space_group_name_H-M   'P 1'
#
loop_
_entity.id
_entity.type
_entity.pdbx_description
1 polymer ?
#
loop_
_entity_poly.entity_id
_entity_poly.type
_entity_poly.pdbx_seq_one_letter_code
_entity_poly.pdbx_strand_id
1 'polypeptide(L)' 'MGRPRATFTKTDIKRAVQGAREADPNSVIELVLGSVTVRLVPNERIVDQVNEPDKFGLPKQW' A
#
# COMPACT_ATOMS: atom_id res chain seq x y z
N MET A 1 36.64 12.00 -10.33
CA MET A 1 36.12 11.10 -9.27
C MET A 1 34.61 11.27 -9.21
N GLY A 2 33.83 10.31 -9.71
CA GLY A 2 32.38 10.38 -9.68
C GLY A 2 31.88 10.23 -8.24
N ARG A 3 30.95 11.09 -7.81
CA ARG A 3 30.35 11.02 -6.47
C ARG A 3 29.75 9.61 -6.29
N PRO A 4 29.96 8.95 -5.14
CA PRO A 4 29.32 7.66 -4.88
C PRO A 4 27.80 7.83 -5.05
N ARG A 5 27.20 6.97 -5.88
CA ARG A 5 25.74 6.88 -5.98
C ARG A 5 25.23 6.68 -4.56
N ALA A 6 24.31 7.53 -4.10
CA ALA A 6 23.76 7.42 -2.76
C ALA A 6 23.19 6.01 -2.57
N THR A 7 23.79 5.24 -1.67
CA THR A 7 23.33 3.90 -1.33
C THR A 7 22.16 4.07 -0.37
N PHE A 8 20.93 4.10 -0.90
CA PHE A 8 19.74 4.13 -0.07
C PHE A 8 19.69 2.87 0.80
N THR A 9 19.51 3.04 2.10
CA THR A 9 19.33 1.90 3.00
C THR A 9 17.88 1.41 2.94
N LYS A 10 17.64 0.18 3.40
CA LYS A 10 16.29 -0.36 3.59
C LYS A 10 15.43 0.57 4.48
N THR A 11 16.04 1.25 5.43
CA THR A 11 15.38 2.19 6.33
C THR A 11 14.90 3.44 5.60
N ASP A 12 15.72 3.98 4.69
CA ASP A 12 15.37 5.17 3.90
C ASP A 12 14.20 4.89 2.96
N ILE A 13 14.23 3.73 2.29
CA ILE A 13 13.14 3.29 1.40
C ILE A 13 11.84 3.15 2.20
N LYS A 14 11.88 2.52 3.39
CA LYS A 14 10.70 2.37 4.25
C LYS A 14 10.12 3.72 4.66
N ARG A 15 10.96 4.68 5.07
CA ARG A 15 10.51 6.02 5.46
C ARG A 15 9.87 6.76 4.29
N ALA A 16 10.46 6.68 3.10
CA ALA A 16 9.90 7.31 1.91
C ALA A 16 8.55 6.71 1.52
N VAL A 17 8.42 5.38 1.53
CA VAL A 17 7.16 4.69 1.25
C VAL A 17 6.09 5.04 2.27
N GLN A 18 6.45 5.07 3.57
CA GLN A 18 5.52 5.43 4.63
C GLN A 18 5.04 6.88 4.51
N GLY A 19 5.95 7.84 4.31
CA GLY A 19 5.57 9.25 4.16
C GLY A 19 4.67 9.48 2.94
N ALA A 20 4.93 8.79 1.83
CA ALA A 20 4.05 8.85 0.66
C ALA A 20 2.64 8.30 0.95
N ARG A 21 2.53 7.22 1.73
CA ARG A 21 1.24 6.63 2.14
C ARG A 21 0.47 7.49 3.14
N GLU A 22 1.18 8.17 4.04
CA GLU A 22 0.58 9.10 5.00
C GLU A 22 0.03 10.35 4.30
N ALA A 23 0.74 10.84 3.27
CA ALA A 23 0.31 12.00 2.47
C ALA A 23 -0.86 11.66 1.53
N ASP A 24 -0.81 10.51 0.86
CA ASP A 24 -1.89 9.99 0.04
C ASP A 24 -1.94 8.45 0.14
N PRO A 25 -2.97 7.91 0.83
CA PRO A 25 -3.14 6.46 0.97
C PRO A 25 -3.25 5.73 -0.37
N ASN A 26 -3.76 6.39 -1.41
CA ASN A 26 -3.98 5.84 -2.75
C ASN A 26 -2.83 6.14 -3.73
N SER A 27 -1.73 6.67 -3.24
CA SER A 27 -0.56 6.95 -4.08
C SER A 27 0.03 5.66 -4.66
N VAL A 28 0.43 5.71 -5.93
CA VAL A 28 1.25 4.69 -6.56
C VAL A 28 2.71 5.10 -6.37
N ILE A 29 3.54 4.21 -5.81
CA ILE A 29 4.94 4.51 -5.51
C ILE A 29 5.82 3.72 -6.47
N GLU A 30 6.67 4.40 -7.23
CA GLU A 30 7.65 3.79 -8.14
C GLU A 30 9.07 3.93 -7.60
N LEU A 31 9.72 2.79 -7.35
CA LEU A 31 11.09 2.70 -6.86
C LEU A 31 12.02 2.30 -8.02
N VAL A 32 12.86 3.22 -8.46
CA VAL A 32 13.83 2.98 -9.55
C VAL A 32 15.18 2.53 -8.97
N LEU A 33 15.51 1.25 -9.15
CA LEU A 33 16.71 0.58 -8.69
C LEU A 33 17.64 0.27 -9.87
N GLY A 34 18.25 1.30 -10.44
CA GLY A 34 19.14 1.16 -11.60
C GLY A 34 18.38 0.72 -12.84
N SER A 35 18.55 -0.54 -13.27
CA SER A 35 17.85 -1.12 -14.43
C SER A 35 16.49 -1.75 -14.07
N VAL A 36 16.14 -1.80 -12.79
CA VAL A 36 14.89 -2.41 -12.31
C VAL A 36 13.99 -1.32 -11.75
N THR A 37 12.70 -1.34 -12.09
CA THR A 37 11.69 -0.49 -11.47
C THR A 37 10.69 -1.36 -10.72
N VAL A 38 10.47 -1.05 -9.44
CA VAL A 38 9.48 -1.73 -8.60
C VAL A 38 8.31 -0.78 -8.39
N ARG A 39 7.11 -1.19 -8.80
CA ARG A 39 5.88 -0.41 -8.62
C ARG A 39 5.07 -0.96 -7.45
N LEU A 40 4.85 -0.12 -6.44
CA LEU A 40 4.04 -0.39 -5.27
C LEU A 40 2.68 0.27 -5.46
N VAL A 41 1.69 -0.51 -5.88
CA VAL A 41 0.30 -0.07 -5.92
C VAL A 41 -0.30 -0.06 -4.50
N PRO A 42 -1.20 0.87 -4.18
CA PRO A 42 -2.02 0.74 -2.99
C PRO A 42 -2.68 -0.63 -3.02
N ASN A 43 -2.67 -1.33 -1.89
CA ASN A 43 -3.50 -2.51 -1.78
C ASN A 43 -4.93 -2.00 -1.91
N GLU A 44 -5.65 -2.41 -2.95
CA GLU A 44 -7.09 -2.26 -2.98
C GLU A 44 -7.60 -3.02 -1.75
N ARG A 45 -7.76 -2.31 -0.63
CA ARG A 45 -8.72 -2.75 0.37
C ARG A 45 -10.02 -2.80 -0.40
N ILE A 46 -10.39 -4.01 -0.81
CA ILE A 46 -11.74 -4.55 -0.80
C ILE A 46 -12.67 -3.50 -0.20
N VAL A 47 -13.26 -2.67 -1.06
CA VAL A 47 -14.39 -1.82 -0.71
C VAL A 47 -15.60 -2.75 -0.67
N ASP A 48 -15.54 -3.70 0.27
CA ASP A 48 -16.63 -4.60 0.67
C ASP A 48 -16.68 -4.63 2.20
N GLN A 49 -16.35 -3.50 2.84
CA GLN A 49 -17.14 -3.06 4.00
C GLN A 49 -18.44 -2.44 3.47
N VAL A 50 -19.20 -3.22 2.70
CA VAL A 50 -20.59 -2.92 2.37
C VAL A 50 -21.41 -3.51 3.50
N ASN A 51 -21.89 -2.62 4.37
CA ASN A 51 -23.05 -2.83 5.26
C ASN A 51 -23.08 -4.11 6.12
N GLU A 52 -22.73 -3.98 7.41
CA GLU A 52 -23.64 -4.54 8.41
C GLU A 52 -25.01 -3.86 8.20
N PRO A 53 -26.15 -4.58 8.17
CA PRO A 53 -26.80 -4.92 9.44
C PRO A 53 -27.82 -6.06 9.31
N ASP A 54 -27.48 -7.33 9.51
CA ASP A 54 -28.55 -8.35 9.54
C ASP A 54 -28.12 -9.63 10.27
N LYS A 55 -27.91 -9.50 11.58
CA LYS A 55 -28.29 -10.60 12.50
C LYS A 55 -29.83 -10.64 12.61
N PHE A 56 -30.54 -10.79 11.49
CA PHE A 56 -31.81 -11.51 11.53
C PHE A 56 -31.41 -12.97 11.79
N GLY A 57 -31.79 -13.59 12.90
CA GLY A 57 -33.20 -13.70 13.22
C GLY A 57 -33.91 -14.45 12.09
N LEU A 58 -33.38 -15.60 11.67
CA LEU A 58 -34.09 -16.51 10.77
C LEU A 58 -34.81 -17.59 11.61
N PRO A 59 -36.13 -17.49 11.83
CA PRO A 59 -36.96 -18.63 12.15
C PRO A 59 -37.47 -19.27 10.85
N LYS A 60 -37.29 -20.58 10.67
CA LYS A 60 -38.13 -21.49 9.86
C LYS A 60 -37.56 -22.91 9.98
N GLN A 61 -38.18 -23.83 10.70
CA GLN A 61 -39.30 -24.69 10.24
C GLN A 61 -39.01 -25.36 8.89
N TRP A 62 -38.56 -26.63 8.94
CA TRP A 62 -39.31 -27.83 8.55
C TRP A 62 -38.75 -29.03 9.30
#